data_AF-A0A8H3WVG0-F1
#
_entry.id   AF-A0A8H3WVG0-F1
#
_cell.length_a   1.000
_cell.length_b   1.000
_cell.length_c   1.000
_cell.angle_alpha   90.00
_cell.angle_beta   90.00
_cell.angle_gamma   90.00
#
_symmetry.space_group_name_H-M   'P 1'
#
loop_
_entity.id
_entity.type
_entity.pdbx_description
1 polymer ?
#
loop_
_entity_poly.entity_id
_entity_poly.type
_entity_poly.pdbx_seq_one_letter_code
_entity_poly.pdbx_strand_id
1 'polypeptide(L)'
;MDEKLNIFCEDQEIYDDMLIRLKFNCPDKNCEVICDGWQDLKKHVRREHKLWLCDLCVQHKKIFTEEHKLFTRNQLDKHYMEGDESGFTGHPRCDFCRIDFYGDDELYEHCRNSHEQCHICLQAGIRHQYYIDYNELEQHFRNDHFLCFHQECLDKKFVVFKTDIDLKAHELEIHGSYISGQRAKQHEARRIEVNFISYGESIRNRRRNQERQG
;
A
#
# COMPACT_ATOMS: atom_id res chain seq x y z
N MET A 1 -2.25 -31.00 -40.49
CA MET A 1 -1.54 -30.51 -39.29
C MET A 1 -0.98 -29.15 -39.64
N ASP A 2 -1.42 -28.10 -38.95
CA ASP A 2 -0.75 -26.80 -39.06
C ASP A 2 0.32 -26.73 -37.97
N GLU A 3 1.59 -26.76 -38.38
CA GLU A 3 2.74 -26.76 -37.47
C GLU A 3 2.94 -25.42 -36.74
N LYS A 4 2.36 -24.32 -37.24
CA LYS A 4 2.47 -23.00 -36.60
C LYS A 4 1.45 -22.83 -35.48
N LEU A 5 0.26 -23.38 -35.66
CA LEU A 5 -0.84 -23.29 -34.72
C LEU A 5 -0.92 -24.52 -33.79
N ASN A 6 -0.17 -25.59 -34.09
CA ASN A 6 -0.16 -26.86 -33.36
C ASN A 6 -1.56 -27.46 -33.18
N ILE A 7 -2.36 -27.38 -34.25
CA ILE A 7 -3.76 -27.84 -34.25
C ILE A 7 -3.94 -28.95 -35.29
N PHE A 8 -4.72 -29.96 -34.89
CA PHE A 8 -5.15 -31.08 -35.71
C PHE A 8 -6.65 -30.94 -35.99
N CYS A 9 -7.02 -30.83 -37.26
CA CYS A 9 -8.40 -30.89 -37.71
C CYS A 9 -8.61 -32.19 -38.48
N GLU A 10 -9.77 -32.83 -38.29
CA GLU A 10 -10.13 -34.07 -38.97
C GLU A 10 -10.44 -33.81 -40.46
N ASP A 11 -11.11 -32.69 -40.76
CA ASP A 11 -11.54 -32.30 -42.10
C ASP A 11 -11.00 -30.92 -42.51
N GLN A 12 -10.80 -30.72 -43.81
CA GLN A 12 -10.36 -29.46 -44.39
C GLN A 12 -11.37 -28.33 -44.15
N GLU A 13 -12.67 -28.63 -44.20
CA GLU A 13 -13.74 -27.66 -43.94
C GLU A 13 -13.69 -27.12 -42.50
N ILE A 14 -13.41 -28.01 -41.52
CA ILE A 14 -13.26 -27.62 -40.11
C ILE A 14 -12.04 -26.73 -39.93
N TYR A 15 -10.95 -27.05 -40.63
CA TYR A 15 -9.74 -26.24 -40.63
C TYR A 15 -9.96 -24.84 -41.20
N ASP A 16 -10.67 -24.75 -42.33
CA ASP A 16 -10.94 -23.47 -42.99
C ASP A 16 -11.87 -22.59 -42.15
N ASP A 17 -12.93 -23.15 -41.55
CA ASP A 17 -13.81 -22.41 -40.61
C ASP A 17 -13.02 -21.92 -39.39
N MET A 18 -12.19 -22.78 -38.80
CA MET A 18 -11.35 -22.40 -37.66
C MET A 18 -10.41 -21.23 -38.00
N LEU A 19 -9.75 -21.26 -39.16
CA LEU A 19 -8.88 -20.17 -39.58
C LEU A 19 -9.62 -18.84 -39.73
N ILE A 20 -10.90 -18.86 -40.11
CA ILE A 20 -11.74 -17.67 -40.17
C ILE A 20 -12.00 -17.14 -38.76
N ARG A 21 -12.37 -18.00 -37.80
CA ARG A 21 -12.63 -17.62 -36.40
C ARG A 21 -11.43 -17.01 -35.68
N LEU A 22 -10.22 -17.42 -36.08
CA LEU A 22 -8.96 -16.92 -35.52
C LEU A 22 -8.60 -15.50 -36.01
N LYS A 23 -9.28 -14.97 -37.02
CA LYS A 23 -9.04 -13.60 -37.51
C LYS A 23 -9.65 -12.55 -36.58
N PHE A 24 -9.33 -11.27 -36.83
CA PHE A 24 -9.95 -10.15 -36.11
C PHE A 24 -11.29 -9.75 -36.73
N ASN A 25 -12.26 -10.64 -36.63
CA ASN A 25 -13.62 -10.42 -37.11
C ASN A 25 -14.34 -9.38 -36.25
N CYS A 26 -15.20 -8.59 -36.89
CA CYS A 26 -16.08 -7.68 -36.18
C CYS A 26 -17.05 -8.46 -35.27
N PRO A 27 -17.24 -8.09 -33.99
CA PRO A 27 -18.22 -8.74 -33.13
C PRO A 27 -19.68 -8.35 -33.42
N ASP A 28 -19.92 -7.37 -34.30
CA ASP A 28 -21.28 -7.03 -34.72
C ASP A 28 -21.82 -8.09 -35.70
N LYS A 29 -22.97 -8.68 -35.38
CA LYS A 29 -23.56 -9.79 -36.15
C LYS A 29 -23.96 -9.43 -37.58
N ASN A 30 -24.09 -8.14 -37.89
CA ASN A 30 -24.44 -7.65 -39.22
C ASN A 30 -23.21 -7.12 -39.98
N CYS A 31 -22.00 -7.37 -39.47
CA CYS A 31 -20.75 -6.86 -40.02
C CYS A 31 -19.76 -7.99 -40.31
N GLU A 32 -19.39 -8.17 -41.57
CA GLU A 32 -18.44 -9.21 -42.02
C GLU A 32 -16.99 -8.68 -42.14
N VAL A 33 -16.70 -7.49 -41.59
CA VAL A 33 -15.38 -6.88 -41.70
C VAL A 33 -14.35 -7.63 -40.85
N ILE A 34 -13.24 -7.96 -41.49
CA ILE A 34 -12.06 -8.57 -40.87
C ILE A 34 -10.95 -7.52 -40.82
N CYS A 35 -10.36 -7.31 -39.64
CA CYS A 35 -9.28 -6.36 -39.42
C CYS A 35 -7.92 -7.07 -39.33
N ASP A 36 -6.83 -6.30 -39.44
CA ASP A 36 -5.46 -6.81 -39.31
C ASP A 36 -5.00 -6.95 -37.85
N GLY A 37 -5.74 -6.35 -36.90
CA GLY A 37 -5.43 -6.42 -35.48
C GLY A 37 -6.40 -5.65 -34.59
N TRP A 38 -6.19 -5.75 -33.28
CA TRP A 38 -7.02 -5.12 -32.25
C TRP A 38 -7.15 -3.60 -32.40
N GLN A 39 -6.07 -2.90 -32.80
CA GLN A 39 -6.12 -1.45 -32.94
C GLN A 39 -7.07 -1.02 -34.05
N ASP A 40 -7.04 -1.71 -35.19
CA ASP A 40 -7.90 -1.38 -36.33
C ASP A 40 -9.33 -1.85 -36.09
N LEU A 41 -9.52 -2.99 -35.43
CA LEU A 41 -10.83 -3.44 -34.99
C LEU A 41 -11.50 -2.43 -34.05
N LYS A 42 -10.78 -1.90 -33.05
CA LYS A 42 -11.29 -0.86 -32.14
C LYS A 42 -11.67 0.42 -32.88
N LYS A 43 -10.87 0.85 -33.85
CA LYS A 43 -11.18 2.02 -34.70
C LYS A 43 -12.42 1.76 -35.56
N HIS A 44 -12.50 0.59 -36.19
CA HIS A 44 -13.61 0.16 -37.04
C HIS A 44 -14.93 0.19 -36.26
N VAL A 45 -15.01 -0.51 -35.13
CA VAL A 45 -16.24 -0.59 -34.32
C VAL A 45 -16.68 0.79 -33.84
N ARG A 46 -15.73 1.64 -33.45
CA ARG A 46 -16.05 3.01 -33.03
C ARG A 46 -16.57 3.88 -34.17
N ARG A 47 -16.02 3.72 -35.38
CA ARG A 47 -16.36 4.56 -36.53
C ARG A 47 -17.67 4.13 -37.18
N GLU A 48 -17.81 2.84 -37.46
CA GLU A 48 -18.94 2.27 -38.21
C GLU A 48 -20.14 2.00 -37.30
N HIS A 49 -19.92 1.41 -36.12
CA HIS A 49 -21.02 0.96 -35.25
C HIS A 49 -21.35 1.91 -34.10
N LYS A 50 -20.51 2.93 -33.86
CA LYS A 50 -20.61 3.83 -32.69
C LYS A 50 -20.61 3.08 -31.36
N LEU A 51 -19.87 1.98 -31.30
CA LEU A 51 -19.71 1.13 -30.13
C LEU A 51 -18.23 1.05 -29.72
N TRP A 52 -17.97 0.44 -28.58
CA TRP A 52 -16.66 0.29 -27.98
C TRP A 52 -16.43 -1.13 -27.49
N LEU A 53 -15.16 -1.53 -27.48
CA LEU A 53 -14.67 -2.73 -26.83
C LEU A 53 -14.02 -2.33 -25.50
N CYS A 54 -14.14 -3.18 -24.47
CA CYS A 54 -13.39 -3.00 -23.23
C CYS A 54 -11.91 -3.36 -23.44
N ASP A 55 -11.00 -2.42 -23.16
CA ASP A 55 -9.55 -2.62 -23.34
C ASP A 55 -9.01 -3.77 -22.46
N LEU A 56 -9.45 -3.86 -21.21
CA LEU A 56 -9.06 -4.94 -20.29
C LEU A 56 -9.55 -6.31 -20.77
N CYS A 57 -10.82 -6.42 -21.20
CA CYS A 57 -11.32 -7.69 -21.73
C CYS A 57 -10.57 -8.11 -23.00
N VAL A 58 -10.31 -7.17 -23.90
CA VAL A 58 -9.56 -7.43 -25.14
C VAL A 58 -8.14 -7.96 -24.88
N GLN A 59 -7.49 -7.47 -23.83
CA GLN A 59 -6.12 -7.87 -23.50
C GLN A 59 -6.06 -9.23 -22.79
N HIS A 60 -7.02 -9.49 -21.88
CA HIS A 60 -6.91 -10.59 -20.93
C HIS A 60 -7.83 -11.77 -21.25
N LYS A 61 -9.03 -11.53 -21.81
CA LYS A 61 -10.02 -12.58 -22.06
C LYS A 61 -9.63 -13.43 -23.27
N LYS A 62 -9.51 -14.74 -23.08
CA LYS A 62 -9.11 -15.71 -24.12
C LYS A 62 -10.33 -16.26 -24.87
N ILE A 63 -11.02 -15.37 -25.59
CA ILE A 63 -12.15 -15.71 -26.46
C ILE A 63 -11.88 -15.19 -27.87
N PHE A 64 -12.64 -15.67 -28.86
CA PHE A 64 -12.50 -15.15 -30.22
C PHE A 64 -12.91 -13.67 -30.28
N THR A 65 -12.39 -12.99 -31.30
CA THR A 65 -12.62 -11.56 -31.49
C THR A 65 -14.11 -11.26 -31.68
N GLU A 66 -14.79 -12.08 -32.49
CA GLU A 66 -16.25 -12.01 -32.73
C GLU A 66 -17.12 -12.27 -31.49
N GLU A 67 -16.58 -12.94 -30.46
CA GLU A 67 -17.32 -13.23 -29.22
C GLU A 67 -17.25 -12.08 -28.21
N HIS A 68 -16.46 -11.03 -28.51
CA HIS A 68 -16.37 -9.88 -27.63
C HIS A 68 -17.66 -9.07 -27.65
N LYS A 69 -18.12 -8.66 -26.47
CA LYS A 69 -19.28 -7.79 -26.35
C LYS A 69 -18.94 -6.37 -26.79
N LEU A 70 -19.82 -5.79 -27.59
CA LEU A 70 -19.79 -4.38 -27.94
C LEU A 70 -20.64 -3.58 -26.96
N PHE A 71 -20.14 -2.42 -26.58
CA PHE A 71 -20.77 -1.55 -25.59
C PHE A 71 -21.04 -0.18 -26.20
N THR A 72 -22.15 0.44 -25.84
CA THR A 72 -22.26 1.91 -25.89
C THR A 72 -21.39 2.54 -24.80
N ARG A 73 -21.17 3.85 -24.84
CA ARG A 73 -20.34 4.51 -23.82
C ARG A 73 -20.85 4.28 -22.39
N ASN A 74 -22.15 4.48 -22.17
CA ASN A 74 -22.77 4.28 -20.86
C ASN A 74 -22.72 2.81 -20.41
N GLN A 75 -22.89 1.86 -21.33
CA GLN A 75 -22.78 0.44 -21.01
C GLN A 75 -21.33 0.05 -20.66
N LEU A 76 -20.34 0.67 -21.31
CA LEU A 76 -18.95 0.44 -20.99
C LEU A 76 -18.60 0.98 -19.60
N ASP A 77 -19.06 2.17 -19.26
CA ASP A 77 -18.83 2.74 -17.92
C ASP A 77 -19.47 1.85 -16.83
N LYS A 78 -20.69 1.32 -17.08
CA LYS A 78 -21.32 0.31 -16.19
C LYS A 78 -20.55 -1.01 -16.14
N HIS A 79 -20.05 -1.50 -17.27
CA HIS A 79 -19.22 -2.71 -17.33
C HIS A 79 -17.99 -2.59 -16.42
N TYR A 80 -17.36 -1.42 -16.35
CA TYR A 80 -16.23 -1.20 -15.45
C TYR A 80 -16.63 -1.15 -13.98
N MET A 81 -17.77 -0.52 -13.64
CA MET A 81 -18.14 -0.23 -12.24
C MET A 81 -19.04 -1.28 -11.57
N GLU A 82 -19.99 -1.84 -12.32
CA GLU A 82 -21.05 -2.72 -11.81
C GLU A 82 -20.91 -4.15 -12.35
N GLY A 83 -20.24 -4.30 -13.50
CA GLY A 83 -20.10 -5.57 -14.19
C GLY A 83 -21.37 -6.01 -14.92
N ASP A 84 -21.75 -7.29 -14.78
CA ASP A 84 -22.93 -7.87 -15.45
C ASP A 84 -23.66 -8.94 -14.61
N GLU A 85 -24.82 -9.38 -15.11
CA GLU A 85 -25.71 -10.33 -14.43
C GLU A 85 -25.13 -11.75 -14.26
N SER A 86 -23.95 -12.03 -14.81
CA SER A 86 -23.29 -13.35 -14.69
C SER A 86 -22.49 -13.53 -13.40
N GLY A 87 -22.49 -12.51 -12.52
CA GLY A 87 -21.68 -12.47 -11.30
C GLY A 87 -20.32 -11.77 -11.49
N PHE A 88 -20.08 -11.18 -12.66
CA PHE A 88 -18.97 -10.24 -12.86
C PHE A 88 -19.32 -8.91 -12.19
N THR A 89 -18.47 -8.41 -11.30
CA THR A 89 -18.72 -7.20 -10.50
C THR A 89 -18.03 -5.94 -11.05
N GLY A 90 -17.47 -6.03 -12.25
CA GLY A 90 -16.69 -4.96 -12.86
C GLY A 90 -15.19 -5.14 -12.72
N HIS A 91 -14.43 -4.20 -13.28
CA HIS A 91 -12.98 -4.21 -13.24
C HIS A 91 -12.52 -3.47 -11.97
N PRO A 92 -11.80 -4.13 -11.05
CA PRO A 92 -11.42 -3.51 -9.80
C PRO A 92 -10.43 -2.37 -10.03
N ARG A 93 -10.62 -1.27 -9.29
CA ARG A 93 -9.84 -0.05 -9.41
C ARG A 93 -8.98 0.14 -8.17
N CYS A 94 -7.71 0.50 -8.38
CA CYS A 94 -6.86 0.94 -7.27
C CYS A 94 -7.37 2.30 -6.75
N ASP A 95 -7.64 2.37 -5.44
CA ASP A 95 -8.16 3.59 -4.81
C ASP A 95 -7.18 4.75 -4.80
N PHE A 96 -5.88 4.44 -4.80
CA PHE A 96 -4.82 5.43 -4.77
C PHE A 96 -4.46 5.92 -6.18
N CYS A 97 -4.21 4.98 -7.10
CA CYS A 97 -3.76 5.28 -8.46
C CYS A 97 -4.91 5.60 -9.43
N ARG A 98 -6.15 5.22 -9.10
CA ARG A 98 -7.33 5.31 -9.99
C ARG A 98 -7.15 4.58 -11.33
N ILE A 99 -6.36 3.50 -11.31
CA ILE A 99 -6.13 2.60 -12.45
C ILE A 99 -7.02 1.37 -12.29
N ASP A 100 -7.66 0.96 -13.38
CA ASP A 100 -8.51 -0.23 -13.46
C ASP A 100 -7.69 -1.47 -13.85
N PHE A 101 -7.99 -2.61 -13.25
CA PHE A 101 -7.33 -3.90 -13.45
C PHE A 101 -8.31 -4.95 -13.97
N TYR A 102 -7.82 -6.01 -14.62
CA TYR A 102 -8.69 -7.04 -15.16
C TYR A 102 -9.47 -7.77 -14.06
N GLY A 103 -8.79 -8.18 -12.99
CA GLY A 103 -9.37 -8.76 -11.79
C GLY A 103 -8.61 -8.37 -10.53
N ASP A 104 -9.04 -8.95 -9.41
CA ASP A 104 -8.52 -8.63 -8.09
C ASP A 104 -7.06 -9.06 -7.93
N ASP A 105 -6.65 -10.15 -8.58
CA ASP A 105 -5.27 -10.66 -8.50
C ASP A 105 -4.26 -9.64 -9.03
N GLU A 106 -4.53 -9.05 -10.21
CA GLU A 106 -3.68 -8.01 -10.79
C GLU A 106 -3.70 -6.72 -9.96
N LEU A 107 -4.87 -6.36 -9.39
CA LEU A 107 -4.97 -5.23 -8.46
C LEU A 107 -4.10 -5.46 -7.22
N TYR A 108 -4.19 -6.63 -6.58
CA TYR A 108 -3.41 -6.91 -5.38
C TYR A 108 -1.92 -7.00 -5.66
N GLU A 109 -1.52 -7.50 -6.83
CA GLU A 109 -0.13 -7.42 -7.27
C GLU A 109 0.35 -5.98 -7.42
N HIS A 110 -0.45 -5.13 -8.08
CA HIS A 110 -0.15 -3.72 -8.20
C HIS A 110 0.00 -3.06 -6.83
N CYS A 111 -0.94 -3.29 -5.91
CA CYS A 111 -0.91 -2.69 -4.57
C CYS A 111 0.30 -3.15 -3.76
N ARG A 112 0.69 -4.44 -3.85
CA ARG A 112 1.92 -4.94 -3.19
C ARG A 112 3.19 -4.26 -3.68
N ASN A 113 3.23 -3.87 -4.96
CA ASN A 113 4.43 -3.30 -5.58
C ASN A 113 4.46 -1.76 -5.54
N SER A 114 3.29 -1.11 -5.42
CA SER A 114 3.14 0.33 -5.61
C SER A 114 2.71 1.08 -4.35
N HIS A 115 2.30 0.36 -3.30
CA HIS A 115 1.78 0.92 -2.06
C HIS A 115 2.41 0.28 -0.83
N GLU A 116 2.42 1.02 0.26
CA GLU A 116 3.00 0.59 1.53
C GLU A 116 2.03 -0.33 2.28
N GLN A 117 2.57 -1.30 3.02
CA GLN A 117 1.79 -2.23 3.81
C GLN A 117 2.35 -2.33 5.23
N CYS A 118 1.44 -2.31 6.21
CA CYS A 118 1.82 -2.51 7.61
C CYS A 118 2.23 -3.97 7.86
N HIS A 119 3.50 -4.18 8.21
CA HIS A 119 4.04 -5.52 8.49
C HIS A 119 3.43 -6.15 9.76
N ILE A 120 2.99 -5.34 10.73
CA ILE A 120 2.37 -5.83 11.98
C ILE A 120 0.96 -6.35 11.69
N CYS A 121 0.15 -5.58 10.96
CA CYS A 121 -1.17 -6.00 10.49
C CYS A 121 -1.07 -7.27 9.64
N LEU A 122 -0.09 -7.32 8.73
CA LEU A 122 0.14 -8.50 7.90
C LEU A 122 0.44 -9.76 8.73
N GLN A 123 1.30 -9.64 9.75
CA GLN A 123 1.60 -10.73 10.70
C GLN A 123 0.40 -11.12 11.56
N ALA A 124 -0.49 -10.17 11.87
CA ALA A 124 -1.75 -10.42 12.56
C ALA A 124 -2.82 -11.08 11.67
N GLY A 125 -2.53 -11.29 10.38
CA GLY A 125 -3.44 -11.90 9.42
C GLY A 125 -4.35 -10.90 8.70
N ILE A 126 -4.21 -9.60 8.94
CA ILE A 126 -4.94 -8.56 8.21
C ILE A 126 -4.26 -8.38 6.85
N ARG A 127 -4.94 -8.82 5.80
CA ARG A 127 -4.45 -8.76 4.42
C ARG A 127 -5.18 -7.68 3.63
N HIS A 128 -4.56 -7.29 2.51
CA HIS A 128 -5.10 -6.34 1.54
C HIS A 128 -5.35 -4.92 2.09
N GLN A 129 -4.69 -4.56 3.19
CA GLN A 129 -4.65 -3.20 3.69
C GLN A 129 -3.36 -2.53 3.23
N TYR A 130 -3.50 -1.46 2.45
CA TYR A 130 -2.42 -0.72 1.82
C TYR A 130 -2.54 0.77 2.12
N TYR A 131 -1.41 1.48 2.06
CA TYR A 131 -1.29 2.91 2.29
C TYR A 131 -0.56 3.55 1.10
N ILE A 132 -1.01 4.74 0.68
CA ILE A 132 -0.48 5.38 -0.53
C ILE A 132 1.02 5.61 -0.47
N ASP A 133 1.52 6.04 0.69
CA ASP A 133 2.91 6.35 0.93
C ASP A 133 3.31 6.07 2.39
N TYR A 134 4.57 6.35 2.67
CA TYR A 134 5.16 6.14 3.97
C TYR A 134 4.59 7.08 5.06
N ASN A 135 4.10 8.27 4.70
CA ASN A 135 3.56 9.23 5.65
C ASN A 135 2.19 8.77 6.19
N GLU A 136 1.35 8.22 5.31
CA GLU A 136 0.07 7.62 5.72
C GLU A 136 0.29 6.35 6.55
N LEU A 137 1.28 5.53 6.17
CA LEU A 137 1.67 4.37 6.97
C LEU A 137 2.20 4.78 8.37
N GLU A 138 2.95 5.88 8.47
CA GLU A 138 3.40 6.42 9.75
C GLU A 138 2.23 6.84 10.65
N GLN A 139 1.23 7.53 10.08
CA GLN A 139 0.03 7.91 10.83
C GLN A 139 -0.69 6.68 11.36
N HIS A 140 -0.80 5.62 10.55
CA HIS A 140 -1.32 4.34 11.02
C HIS A 140 -0.48 3.76 12.16
N PHE A 141 0.84 3.76 12.07
CA PHE A 141 1.71 3.30 13.16
C PHE A 141 1.53 4.09 14.45
N ARG A 142 1.25 5.39 14.39
CA ARG A 142 1.00 6.24 15.56
C ARG A 142 -0.36 5.98 16.21
N ASN A 143 -1.36 5.60 15.43
CA ASN A 143 -2.73 5.44 15.91
C ASN A 143 -3.04 4.01 16.37
N ASP A 144 -2.55 3.01 15.64
CA ASP A 144 -2.93 1.60 15.80
C ASP A 144 -1.82 0.72 16.39
N HIS A 145 -0.58 1.24 16.46
CA HIS A 145 0.60 0.49 16.91
C HIS A 145 1.47 1.29 17.90
N PHE A 146 2.53 0.64 18.42
CA PHE A 146 3.43 1.22 19.41
C PHE A 146 4.76 1.59 18.76
N LEU A 147 4.95 2.87 18.45
CA LEU A 147 6.13 3.41 17.76
C LEU A 147 7.13 4.04 18.73
N CYS A 148 8.42 3.76 18.56
CA CYS A 148 9.47 4.42 19.34
C CYS A 148 9.78 5.81 18.77
N PHE A 149 9.61 6.86 19.58
CA PHE A 149 9.77 8.26 19.15
C PHE A 149 11.21 8.80 19.15
N HIS A 150 12.21 7.97 19.47
CA HIS A 150 13.61 8.39 19.46
C HIS A 150 14.12 8.54 18.02
N GLN A 151 14.80 9.65 17.71
CA GLN A 151 15.22 10.00 16.34
C GLN A 151 16.01 8.87 15.65
N GLU A 152 16.89 8.19 16.38
CA GLU A 152 17.68 7.05 15.87
C GLU A 152 16.82 5.87 15.37
N CYS A 153 15.63 5.71 15.94
CA CYS A 153 14.66 4.68 15.58
C CYS A 153 13.70 5.17 14.49
N LEU A 154 13.42 6.47 14.43
CA LEU A 154 12.66 7.08 13.34
C LEU A 154 13.45 7.00 12.02
N ASP A 155 14.74 7.32 12.05
CA ASP A 155 15.62 7.34 10.88
C ASP A 155 15.82 5.94 10.25
N LYS A 156 15.56 4.87 11.02
CA LYS A 156 15.64 3.46 10.56
C LYS A 156 14.34 2.95 9.94
N LYS A 157 13.49 3.84 9.44
CA LYS A 157 12.13 3.55 8.97
C LYS A 157 11.18 3.07 10.08
N PHE A 158 11.22 3.76 11.22
CA PHE A 158 10.42 3.53 12.43
C PHE A 158 10.56 2.13 13.04
N VAL A 159 10.93 2.07 14.32
CA VAL A 159 10.85 0.82 15.10
C VAL A 159 9.45 0.74 15.72
N VAL A 160 8.63 -0.18 15.21
CA VAL A 160 7.21 -0.32 15.58
C VAL A 160 6.95 -1.71 16.16
N PHE A 161 6.13 -1.75 17.22
CA PHE A 161 5.83 -2.95 17.98
C PHE A 161 4.35 -3.27 18.04
N LYS A 162 4.05 -4.56 18.21
CA LYS A 162 2.69 -5.07 18.38
C LYS A 162 2.10 -4.71 19.73
N THR A 163 2.92 -4.66 20.79
CA THR A 163 2.45 -4.39 22.16
C THR A 163 3.27 -3.29 22.84
N ASP A 164 2.65 -2.61 23.79
CA ASP A 164 3.30 -1.64 24.68
C ASP A 164 4.46 -2.25 25.48
N ILE A 165 4.34 -3.54 25.84
CA ILE A 165 5.38 -4.26 26.59
C ILE A 165 6.66 -4.37 25.75
N ASP A 166 6.52 -4.72 24.47
CA ASP A 166 7.65 -4.84 23.55
C ASP A 166 8.33 -3.49 23.31
N LEU A 167 7.53 -2.41 23.17
CA LEU A 167 8.06 -1.04 23.08
C LEU A 167 8.88 -0.68 24.32
N LYS A 168 8.34 -0.92 25.52
CA LYS A 168 9.04 -0.63 26.79
C LYS A 168 10.32 -1.43 26.95
N ALA A 169 10.32 -2.70 26.54
CA ALA A 169 11.53 -3.52 26.54
C ALA A 169 12.61 -2.90 25.63
N HIS A 170 12.22 -2.52 24.41
CA HIS A 170 13.13 -1.85 23.48
C HIS A 170 13.68 -0.52 24.02
N GLU A 171 12.82 0.31 24.63
CA GLU A 171 13.25 1.58 25.23
C GLU A 171 14.27 1.38 26.36
N LEU A 172 14.12 0.33 27.17
CA LEU A 172 15.07 0.01 28.24
C LEU A 172 16.40 -0.52 27.70
N GLU A 173 16.37 -1.36 26.66
CA GLU A 173 17.58 -1.97 26.10
C GLU A 173 18.39 -1.00 25.25
N ILE A 174 17.73 -0.23 24.39
CA ILE A 174 18.38 0.65 23.41
C ILE A 174 18.53 2.07 23.95
N HIS A 175 17.51 2.58 24.65
CA HIS A 175 17.47 3.95 25.17
C HIS A 175 17.62 4.02 26.70
N GLY A 176 17.95 2.92 27.38
CA GLY A 176 18.10 2.88 28.84
C GLY A 176 19.13 3.88 29.39
N SER A 177 20.14 4.20 28.59
CA SER A 177 21.13 5.26 28.88
C SER A 177 20.51 6.67 28.92
N TYR A 178 19.56 6.94 28.03
CA TYR A 178 18.82 8.21 27.96
C TYR A 178 17.85 8.36 29.16
N ILE A 179 17.16 7.27 29.52
CA ILE A 179 16.29 7.18 30.72
C ILE A 179 17.11 7.38 32.01
N SER A 180 18.30 6.79 32.07
CA SER A 180 19.23 6.94 33.21
C SER A 180 19.75 8.37 33.35
N GLY A 181 20.04 9.04 32.22
CA GLY A 181 20.45 10.46 32.20
C GLY A 181 19.34 11.42 32.64
N GLN A 182 18.08 11.16 32.29
CA GLN A 182 16.94 11.95 32.78
C GLN A 182 16.69 11.72 34.28
N ARG A 183 16.78 10.47 34.77
CA ARG A 183 16.69 10.18 36.21
C ARG A 183 17.84 10.80 37.01
N ALA A 184 19.07 10.76 36.50
CA ALA A 184 20.22 11.41 37.11
C ALA A 184 20.02 12.94 37.21
N LYS A 185 19.56 13.59 36.13
CA LYS A 185 19.22 15.03 36.12
C LYS A 185 18.07 15.37 37.07
N GLN A 186 17.06 14.52 37.16
CA GLN A 186 15.90 14.73 38.05
C GLN A 186 16.27 14.49 39.53
N HIS A 187 17.21 13.58 39.80
CA HIS A 187 17.77 13.34 41.14
C HIS A 187 18.74 14.46 41.55
N GLU A 188 19.51 15.02 40.60
CA GLU A 188 20.37 16.19 40.81
C GLU A 188 19.56 17.45 41.09
N ALA A 189 18.48 17.70 40.31
CA ALA A 189 17.55 18.81 40.53
C ALA A 189 16.75 18.73 41.85
N ARG A 190 16.70 17.54 42.49
CA ARG A 190 16.06 17.32 43.81
C ARG A 190 17.06 17.31 44.97
N ARG A 191 18.34 17.62 44.74
CA ARG A 191 19.32 17.79 45.83
C ARG A 191 19.04 19.09 46.59
N ILE A 192 18.44 18.97 47.77
CA ILE A 192 18.37 20.06 48.74
C ILE A 192 19.74 20.17 49.42
N GLU A 193 20.39 21.33 49.34
CA GLU A 193 21.60 21.62 50.11
C GLU A 193 21.27 21.67 51.60
N VAL A 194 21.64 20.62 52.34
CA VAL A 194 21.58 20.60 53.80
C VAL A 194 22.83 21.29 54.33
N ASN A 195 22.69 22.58 54.61
CA ASN A 195 23.74 23.37 55.23
C ASN A 195 23.76 23.07 56.75
N PHE A 196 24.60 22.12 57.17
CA PHE A 196 24.79 21.82 58.59
C PHE A 196 25.70 22.88 59.21
N ILE A 197 25.09 23.92 59.79
CA ILE A 197 25.82 24.91 60.60
C ILE A 197 26.21 24.22 61.91
N SER A 198 27.47 23.77 61.98
CA SER A 198 28.10 23.36 63.23
C SER A 198 28.11 24.56 64.20
N TYR A 199 27.40 24.42 65.32
CA TYR A 199 27.27 25.40 66.40
C TYR A 199 28.57 25.55 67.23
N GLY A 200 29.73 25.64 66.56
CA GLY A 200 31.06 25.60 67.19
C GLY A 200 31.90 26.88 67.11
N GLU A 201 31.49 27.90 66.34
CA GLU A 201 32.35 29.08 66.08
C GLU A 201 31.91 30.39 66.76
N SER A 202 30.91 30.35 67.64
CA SER A 202 30.42 31.57 68.33
C SER A 202 31.16 31.93 69.63
N ILE A 203 32.12 31.13 70.09
CA ILE A 203 32.86 31.38 71.36
C ILE A 203 34.24 32.02 71.14
N ARG A 204 34.85 31.92 69.95
CA ARG A 204 36.22 32.42 69.73
C ARG A 204 36.32 33.92 69.39
N ASN A 205 35.27 34.53 68.85
CA ASN A 205 35.29 35.96 68.48
C ASN A 205 34.85 36.93 69.59
N ARG A 206 34.39 36.43 70.76
CA ARG A 206 33.97 37.30 71.87
C ARG A 206 35.09 37.66 72.86
N ARG A 207 36.27 37.04 72.77
CA ARG A 207 37.43 37.34 73.62
C ARG A 207 38.43 38.35 73.03
N ARG A 208 38.34 38.69 71.74
CA ARG A 208 39.30 39.60 71.09
C ARG A 208 38.90 41.08 71.08
N ASN A 209 37.70 41.42 71.57
CA ASN A 209 37.15 42.78 71.52
C ASN A 209 36.99 43.45 72.90
N GLN A 210 37.57 42.89 73.97
CA GLN A 210 37.58 43.49 75.32
C GLN A 210 38.97 43.97 75.80
N GLU A 211 40.04 43.84 75.01
CA GLU A 211 41.41 44.29 75.38
C GLU A 211 41.86 45.56 74.64
N ARG A 212 40.92 46.42 74.20
CA ARG A 212 41.23 47.71 73.54
C ARG A 212 40.56 48.94 74.17
N GLN A 213 39.98 48.81 75.36
CA GLN A 213 39.62 49.94 76.22
C GLN A 213 40.09 49.60 77.64
N GLY A 214 41.31 50.03 77.95
CA GLY A 214 42.00 49.88 79.22
C GLY A 214 43.34 50.57 79.13
#